data_AF-A0AAE1XDD1-F1
#
_entry.id   AF-A0AAE1XDD1-F1
#
_cell.length_a   1.000
_cell.length_b   1.000
_cell.length_c   1.000
_cell.angle_alpha   90.00
_cell.angle_beta   90.00
_cell.angle_gamma   90.00
#
_symmetry.space_group_name_H-M   'P 1'
#
loop_
_entity.id
_entity.type
_entity.pdbx_description
1 polymer ?
#
loop_
_entity_poly.entity_id
_entity_poly.type
_entity_poly.pdbx_seq_one_letter_code
_entity_poly.pdbx_strand_id
1 'polypeptide(L)'
;MMISCLGPVEDVKFWFSGKLMELLSWAWLKILGIATFKKPRRPYEKERLDAELKLVGEYGLRMNRYGLLEESQNKLDYVLALTVENFLERRLQTLVFKAGMAKSIHHARVLIRQRHIRVGRQVVNVPSFMVRVDSQKHIDFSLTSPFGGGRAGESSEKNQKAAAKKAGGGDEEEDED
;
A
#
# COMPACT_ATOMS: atom_id res chain seq x y z
N MET A 1 51.94 -10.36 -32.84
CA MET A 1 52.74 -11.49 -32.32
C MET A 1 53.53 -10.97 -31.13
N MET A 2 53.07 -11.31 -29.93
CA MET A 2 53.71 -12.28 -29.02
C MET A 2 54.91 -11.71 -28.24
N ILE A 3 54.62 -11.30 -27.02
CA ILE A 3 55.51 -11.35 -25.83
C ILE A 3 54.55 -11.78 -24.71
N SER A 4 54.29 -13.07 -24.46
CA SER A 4 55.10 -14.11 -23.81
C SER A 4 55.50 -13.80 -22.36
N CYS A 5 54.88 -14.59 -21.46
CA CYS A 5 55.42 -15.14 -20.19
C CYS A 5 55.78 -14.16 -19.05
N LEU A 6 55.67 -14.47 -17.76
CA LEU A 6 54.96 -15.45 -16.94
C LEU A 6 55.38 -15.10 -15.48
N GLY A 7 54.42 -14.97 -14.54
CA GLY A 7 54.63 -14.97 -13.08
C GLY A 7 55.06 -13.67 -12.37
N PRO A 8 54.94 -13.56 -11.03
CA PRO A 8 54.56 -14.60 -10.07
C PRO A 8 53.28 -14.32 -9.24
N VAL A 9 52.74 -15.44 -8.77
CA VAL A 9 51.83 -15.61 -7.64
C VAL A 9 52.60 -15.31 -6.37
N GLU A 10 52.13 -14.41 -5.49
CA GLU A 10 52.36 -14.45 -4.05
C GLU A 10 51.57 -13.34 -3.31
N ASP A 11 50.66 -13.81 -2.46
CA ASP A 11 50.20 -13.28 -1.17
C ASP A 11 50.07 -11.77 -0.93
N VAL A 12 48.80 -11.32 -0.89
CA VAL A 12 48.34 -10.43 0.19
C VAL A 12 47.07 -11.01 0.82
N LYS A 13 47.19 -12.20 1.41
CA LYS A 13 46.40 -12.52 2.61
C LYS A 13 46.93 -11.63 3.73
N PHE A 14 46.36 -10.44 3.96
CA PHE A 14 46.40 -9.85 5.30
C PHE A 14 45.34 -8.73 5.45
N TRP A 15 44.26 -9.09 6.14
CA TRP A 15 43.68 -8.29 7.21
C TRP A 15 43.13 -6.89 6.86
N PHE A 16 41.88 -6.84 6.40
CA PHE A 16 40.99 -5.73 6.76
C PHE A 16 39.62 -6.28 7.18
N SER A 17 39.65 -6.85 8.39
CA SER A 17 38.75 -6.55 9.50
C SER A 17 37.29 -6.28 9.15
N GLY A 18 36.41 -7.13 9.68
CA GLY A 18 34.95 -7.19 9.48
C GLY A 18 34.13 -5.91 9.64
N LYS A 19 34.76 -4.75 9.87
CA LYS A 19 34.11 -3.43 9.87
C LYS A 19 33.54 -3.02 8.51
N LEU A 20 34.14 -3.41 7.38
CA LEU A 20 33.62 -3.04 6.06
C LEU A 20 32.36 -3.85 5.70
N MET A 21 32.30 -5.11 6.13
CA MET A 21 31.12 -5.97 5.97
C MET A 21 30.00 -5.56 6.94
N GLU A 22 30.34 -5.11 8.15
CA GLU A 22 29.37 -4.49 9.07
C GLU A 22 28.84 -3.16 8.57
N LEU A 23 29.69 -2.28 8.00
CA LEU A 23 29.24 -0.99 7.47
C LEU A 23 28.35 -1.15 6.23
N LEU A 24 28.63 -2.13 5.36
CA LEU A 24 27.76 -2.46 4.24
C LEU A 24 26.46 -3.12 4.71
N SER A 25 26.50 -3.96 5.74
CA SER A 25 25.29 -4.52 6.39
C SER A 25 24.43 -3.44 7.06
N TRP A 26 25.05 -2.47 7.76
CA TRP A 26 24.37 -1.33 8.38
C TRP A 26 23.82 -0.32 7.36
N ALA A 27 24.52 -0.11 6.24
CA ALA A 27 24.03 0.67 5.13
C ALA A 27 22.82 -0.02 4.46
N TRP A 28 22.90 -1.33 4.26
CA TRP A 28 21.81 -2.13 3.68
C TRP A 28 20.59 -2.23 4.62
N LEU A 29 20.79 -2.31 5.94
CA LEU A 29 19.71 -2.24 6.95
C LEU A 29 19.04 -0.86 7.03
N LYS A 30 19.80 0.24 6.82
CA LYS A 30 19.23 1.59 6.71
C LYS A 30 18.41 1.79 5.42
N ILE A 31 18.73 1.07 4.35
CA ILE A 31 18.08 1.18 3.05
C ILE A 31 16.76 0.39 2.99
N LEU A 32 16.59 -0.68 3.79
CA LEU A 32 15.43 -1.58 3.69
C LEU A 32 14.32 -1.44 4.74
N GLY A 33 14.41 -0.49 5.68
CA GLY A 33 13.41 -0.39 6.74
C GLY A 33 13.33 0.98 7.39
N ILE A 34 12.61 1.91 6.75
CA ILE A 34 12.24 3.19 7.38
C ILE A 34 11.27 2.88 8.52
N ALA A 35 11.79 2.76 9.74
CA ALA A 35 10.97 2.80 10.95
C ALA A 35 10.29 4.17 10.99
N THR A 36 9.01 4.21 10.62
CA THR A 36 8.15 5.40 10.64
C THR A 36 7.95 5.97 12.04
N PHE A 37 8.31 5.20 13.08
CA PHE A 37 8.32 5.60 14.47
C PHE A 37 9.47 4.88 15.20
N LYS A 38 10.44 5.65 15.72
CA LYS A 38 11.49 5.11 16.60
C LYS A 38 11.02 5.28 18.05
N LYS A 39 10.95 4.19 18.81
CA LYS A 39 10.59 4.24 20.23
C LYS A 39 11.61 5.10 20.98
N PRO A 40 11.18 6.04 21.84
CA PRO A 40 12.09 6.89 22.61
C PRO A 40 12.96 6.04 23.54
N ARG A 41 14.22 6.41 23.71
CA ARG A 41 15.19 5.68 24.54
C ARG A 41 14.80 5.61 26.02
N ARG A 42 14.05 6.61 26.52
CA ARG A 42 13.50 6.67 27.88
C ARG A 42 11.98 6.84 27.79
N PRO A 43 11.20 5.75 27.91
CA PRO A 43 9.76 5.81 27.71
C PRO A 43 9.00 6.65 28.75
N TYR A 44 9.54 6.79 29.97
CA TYR A 44 8.84 7.36 31.13
C TYR A 44 9.34 8.75 31.56
N GLU A 45 9.90 9.53 30.62
CA GLU A 45 10.36 10.89 30.89
C GLU A 45 9.17 11.86 30.95
N LYS A 46 8.91 12.41 32.13
CA LYS A 46 7.68 13.18 32.44
C LYS A 46 7.49 14.39 31.53
N GLU A 47 8.54 15.19 31.32
CA GLU A 47 8.51 16.41 30.49
C GLU A 47 8.14 16.14 29.03
N ARG A 48 8.62 15.01 28.49
CA ARG A 48 8.33 14.59 27.11
C ARG A 48 6.89 14.08 26.99
N LEU A 49 6.44 13.28 27.96
CA LEU A 49 5.07 12.78 28.01
C LEU A 49 4.08 13.95 28.12
N ASP A 50 4.34 14.93 28.97
CA ASP A 50 3.47 16.11 29.15
C ASP A 50 3.45 17.03 27.92
N ALA A 51 4.57 17.16 27.19
CA ALA A 51 4.63 17.90 25.93
C ALA A 51 3.91 17.18 24.78
N GLU A 52 4.06 15.85 24.68
CA GLU A 52 3.30 15.02 23.74
C GLU A 52 1.79 15.05 24.08
N LEU A 53 1.44 15.01 25.37
CA LEU A 53 0.05 15.10 25.83
C LEU A 53 -0.57 16.47 25.54
N LYS A 54 0.17 17.57 25.75
CA LYS A 54 -0.28 18.94 25.42
C LYS A 54 -0.47 19.12 23.93
N LEU A 55 0.47 18.68 23.09
CA LEU A 55 0.35 18.79 21.63
C LEU A 55 -0.78 17.92 21.06
N VAL A 56 -1.01 16.75 21.64
CA VAL A 56 -2.15 15.89 21.28
C VAL A 56 -3.47 16.49 21.77
N GLY A 57 -3.48 17.07 22.97
CA GLY A 57 -4.65 17.67 23.61
C GLY A 57 -5.08 19.03 23.04
N GLU A 58 -4.13 19.88 22.64
CA GLU A 58 -4.40 21.20 22.06
C GLU A 58 -4.84 21.11 20.60
N TYR A 59 -4.27 20.18 19.83
CA TYR A 59 -4.39 20.24 18.37
C TYR A 59 -5.09 19.06 17.73
N GLY A 60 -5.42 17.99 18.46
CA GLY A 60 -6.14 16.83 17.90
C GLY A 60 -5.54 16.31 16.59
N LEU A 61 -4.23 16.51 16.35
CA LEU A 61 -3.60 16.57 15.02
C LEU A 61 -3.81 15.33 14.16
N ARG A 62 -4.02 14.18 14.83
CA ARG A 62 -4.30 12.92 14.16
C ARG A 62 -5.75 12.84 13.70
N MET A 63 -6.72 13.26 14.50
CA MET A 63 -8.14 13.16 14.14
C MET A 63 -8.53 14.11 13.01
N ASN A 64 -8.03 15.36 13.03
CA ASN A 64 -8.35 16.35 11.99
C ASN A 64 -7.83 15.91 10.62
N ARG A 65 -6.65 15.28 10.58
CA ARG A 65 -6.06 14.73 9.34
C ARG A 65 -6.89 13.61 8.71
N TYR A 66 -7.58 12.83 9.54
CA TYR A 66 -8.45 11.76 9.07
C TYR A 66 -9.90 12.21 8.89
N GLY A 67 -10.23 13.46 9.20
CA GLY A 67 -11.59 14.01 9.06
C GLY A 67 -12.59 13.39 10.02
N LEU A 68 -12.14 13.02 11.22
CA LEU A 68 -13.03 12.50 12.27
C LEU A 68 -13.73 13.64 13.04
N LEU A 69 -13.15 14.83 13.05
CA LEU A 69 -13.69 16.05 13.62
C LEU A 69 -13.77 17.11 12.52
N GLU A 70 -14.77 17.99 12.61
CA GLU A 70 -14.89 19.20 11.78
C GLU A 70 -14.04 20.34 12.38
N GLU A 71 -13.60 21.30 11.56
CA GLU A 71 -12.70 22.39 11.98
C GLU A 71 -13.26 23.25 13.13
N SER A 72 -14.58 23.29 13.29
CA SER A 72 -15.29 24.01 14.36
C SER A 72 -15.33 23.25 15.70
N GLN A 73 -15.05 21.94 15.70
CA GLN A 73 -15.23 21.05 16.86
C GLN A 73 -13.91 20.54 17.45
N ASN A 74 -12.85 21.35 17.40
CA ASN A 74 -11.53 21.04 17.97
C ASN A 74 -11.47 21.16 19.51
N LYS A 75 -12.48 20.64 20.23
CA LYS A 75 -12.51 20.58 21.69
C LYS A 75 -12.45 19.14 22.17
N LEU A 76 -11.81 18.93 23.32
CA LEU A 76 -11.58 17.60 23.90
C LEU A 76 -12.89 16.81 24.12
N ASP A 77 -13.98 17.51 24.44
CA ASP A 77 -15.29 16.89 24.69
C ASP A 77 -15.83 16.12 23.47
N TYR A 78 -15.54 16.58 22.25
CA TYR A 78 -15.95 15.89 21.02
C TYR A 78 -15.09 14.67 20.72
N VAL A 79 -13.83 14.66 21.17
CA VAL A 79 -12.94 13.50 21.06
C VAL A 79 -13.43 12.36 21.96
N LEU A 80 -13.95 12.70 23.13
CA LEU A 80 -14.51 11.70 24.06
C LEU A 80 -15.86 11.15 23.58
N ALA A 81 -16.64 11.93 22.82
CA ALA A 81 -17.90 11.51 22.23
C ALA A 81 -17.75 10.66 20.94
N LEU A 82 -16.53 10.34 20.50
CA LEU A 82 -16.32 9.55 19.29
C LEU A 82 -16.82 8.11 19.47
N THR A 83 -17.74 7.70 18.59
CA THR A 83 -18.19 6.32 18.49
C THR A 83 -17.26 5.49 17.59
N VAL A 84 -17.33 4.17 17.72
CA VAL A 84 -16.55 3.21 16.91
C VAL A 84 -16.91 3.32 15.42
N GLU A 85 -18.15 3.72 15.12
CA GLU A 85 -18.69 3.87 13.78
C GLU A 85 -17.87 4.89 12.98
N ASN A 86 -17.51 6.02 13.59
CA ASN A 86 -16.70 7.07 12.97
C ASN A 86 -15.36 6.52 12.44
N PHE A 87 -14.75 5.56 13.13
CA PHE A 87 -13.53 4.91 12.67
C PHE A 87 -13.77 3.90 11.55
N LEU A 88 -14.91 3.21 11.55
CA LEU A 88 -15.27 2.25 10.51
C LEU A 88 -15.57 2.93 9.19
N GLU A 89 -16.13 4.14 9.20
CA GLU A 89 -16.45 4.90 7.99
C GLU A 89 -15.21 5.40 7.23
N ARG A 90 -14.09 5.61 7.93
CA ARG A 90 -12.84 6.13 7.34
C ARG A 90 -11.95 5.05 6.72
N ARG A 91 -12.37 3.78 6.75
CA ARG A 91 -11.63 2.68 6.13
C ARG A 91 -11.82 2.71 4.62
N LEU A 92 -10.76 2.38 3.88
CA LEU A 92 -10.80 2.31 2.41
C LEU A 92 -11.94 1.40 1.93
N GLN A 93 -12.20 0.31 2.64
CA GLN A 93 -13.30 -0.62 2.34
C GLN A 93 -14.69 0.05 2.31
N THR A 94 -15.01 0.86 3.33
CA THR A 94 -16.32 1.53 3.45
C THR A 94 -16.39 2.74 2.54
N LEU A 95 -15.29 3.47 2.35
CA LEU A 95 -15.21 4.58 1.42
C LEU A 95 -15.39 4.16 -0.04
N VAL A 96 -14.79 3.04 -0.46
CA VAL A 96 -14.97 2.50 -1.82
C VAL A 96 -16.41 2.07 -2.08
N PHE A 97 -17.10 1.55 -1.06
CA PHE A 97 -18.52 1.24 -1.14
C PHE A 97 -19.38 2.51 -1.21
N LYS A 98 -19.12 3.50 -0.35
CA LYS A 98 -19.80 4.80 -0.36
C LYS A 98 -19.59 5.56 -1.68
N ALA A 99 -18.43 5.43 -2.30
CA ALA A 99 -18.11 6.03 -3.60
C ALA A 99 -18.72 5.28 -4.80
N GLY A 100 -19.46 4.18 -4.58
CA GLY A 100 -20.16 3.45 -5.64
C GLY A 100 -19.27 2.59 -6.55
N MET A 101 -17.97 2.45 -6.26
CA MET A 101 -17.04 1.63 -7.04
C MET A 101 -17.30 0.11 -6.87
N ALA A 102 -17.97 -0.29 -5.79
CA ALA A 102 -18.24 -1.69 -5.49
C ALA A 102 -19.72 -1.89 -5.13
N LYS A 103 -20.29 -3.01 -5.60
CA LYS A 103 -21.68 -3.42 -5.31
C LYS A 103 -21.94 -3.78 -3.84
N SER A 104 -20.91 -4.11 -3.06
CA SER A 104 -21.01 -4.54 -1.66
C SER A 104 -19.69 -4.31 -0.92
N ILE A 105 -19.73 -4.26 0.40
CA ILE A 105 -18.58 -4.18 1.31
C ILE A 105 -17.59 -5.34 1.09
N HIS A 106 -18.09 -6.54 0.81
CA HIS A 106 -17.24 -7.71 0.52
C HIS A 106 -16.58 -7.59 -0.85
N HIS A 107 -17.31 -7.06 -1.84
CA HIS A 107 -16.78 -6.81 -3.17
C HIS A 107 -15.66 -5.76 -3.13
N ALA A 108 -15.83 -4.67 -2.38
CA ALA A 108 -14.79 -3.67 -2.16
C ALA A 108 -13.50 -4.31 -1.60
N ARG A 109 -13.64 -5.21 -0.61
CA ARG A 109 -12.50 -5.92 -0.02
C ARG A 109 -11.73 -6.75 -1.05
N VAL A 110 -12.45 -7.47 -1.92
CA VAL A 110 -11.85 -8.30 -2.99
C VAL A 110 -11.10 -7.43 -3.99
N LEU A 111 -11.72 -6.33 -4.46
CA LEU A 111 -11.09 -5.38 -5.39
C LEU A 111 -9.79 -4.79 -4.83
N ILE A 112 -9.77 -4.42 -3.55
CA ILE A 112 -8.58 -3.90 -2.88
C ILE A 112 -7.49 -4.98 -2.81
N ARG A 113 -7.82 -6.19 -2.36
CA ARG A 113 -6.83 -7.28 -2.25
C ARG A 113 -6.26 -7.70 -3.61
N GLN A 114 -7.07 -7.67 -4.66
CA GLN A 114 -6.66 -7.94 -6.03
C GLN A 114 -5.90 -6.77 -6.68
N ARG A 115 -5.67 -5.67 -5.94
CA ARG A 115 -4.87 -4.51 -6.38
C ARG A 115 -5.52 -3.73 -7.53
N HIS A 116 -6.85 -3.64 -7.55
CA HIS A 116 -7.59 -2.85 -8.54
C HIS A 116 -7.78 -1.38 -8.15
N ILE A 117 -7.55 -1.03 -6.88
CA ILE A 117 -7.81 0.31 -6.35
C ILE A 117 -6.50 1.05 -6.06
N ARG A 118 -6.44 2.30 -6.47
CA ARG A 118 -5.36 3.24 -6.13
C ARG A 118 -5.89 4.39 -5.29
N VAL A 119 -5.02 4.93 -4.45
CA VAL A 119 -5.22 6.19 -3.73
C VAL A 119 -4.16 7.16 -4.25
N GLY A 120 -4.57 8.16 -5.03
CA GLY A 120 -3.69 9.02 -5.80
C GLY A 120 -2.92 8.22 -6.85
N ARG A 121 -1.60 8.11 -6.67
CA ARG A 121 -0.72 7.36 -7.60
C ARG A 121 -0.38 5.94 -7.11
N GLN A 122 -0.69 5.61 -5.86
CA GLN A 122 -0.27 4.35 -5.23
C GLN A 122 -1.40 3.33 -5.24
N VAL A 123 -1.10 2.10 -5.68
CA VAL A 123 -2.02 0.96 -5.55
C VAL A 123 -1.99 0.43 -4.12
N VAL A 124 -3.15 0.32 -3.48
CA VAL A 124 -3.27 -0.10 -2.07
C VAL A 124 -3.93 -1.48 -2.01
N ASN A 125 -3.33 -2.40 -1.25
CA ASN A 125 -3.78 -3.80 -1.10
C ASN A 125 -4.38 -4.13 0.28
N VAL A 126 -4.45 -3.15 1.19
CA VAL A 126 -4.95 -3.33 2.56
C VAL A 126 -6.34 -2.67 2.73
N PRO A 127 -7.42 -3.45 2.93
CA PRO A 127 -8.77 -2.90 3.12
C PRO A 127 -8.94 -2.05 4.39
N SER A 128 -8.10 -2.30 5.41
CA SER A 128 -8.06 -1.55 6.67
C SER A 128 -7.32 -0.21 6.57
N PHE A 129 -6.88 0.20 5.37
CA PHE A 129 -6.20 1.46 5.18
C PHE A 129 -7.12 2.63 5.56
N MET A 130 -6.66 3.49 6.47
CA MET A 130 -7.41 4.68 6.91
C MET A 130 -7.10 5.83 5.97
N VAL A 131 -8.11 6.29 5.24
CA VAL A 131 -7.91 7.30 4.19
C VAL A 131 -8.00 8.71 4.79
N ARG A 132 -7.08 9.59 4.38
CA ARG A 132 -7.08 11.01 4.73
C ARG A 132 -8.12 11.79 3.93
N VAL A 133 -8.59 12.92 4.46
CA VAL A 133 -9.59 13.77 3.78
C VAL A 133 -9.11 14.24 2.41
N ASP A 134 -7.86 14.69 2.33
CA ASP A 134 -7.23 15.18 1.08
C ASP A 134 -7.14 14.06 0.02
N SER A 135 -6.83 12.84 0.47
CA SER A 135 -6.60 11.69 -0.40
C SER A 135 -7.91 11.02 -0.84
N GLN A 136 -9.03 11.32 -0.18
CA GLN A 136 -10.32 10.71 -0.47
C GLN A 136 -10.83 11.03 -1.89
N LYS A 137 -10.51 12.22 -2.41
CA LYS A 137 -10.89 12.65 -3.76
C LYS A 137 -10.15 11.89 -4.88
N HIS A 138 -9.05 11.22 -4.54
CA HIS A 138 -8.17 10.57 -5.50
C HIS A 138 -8.27 9.04 -5.43
N ILE A 139 -9.42 8.51 -5.01
CA ILE A 139 -9.65 7.07 -4.97
C ILE A 139 -10.29 6.65 -6.28
N ASP A 140 -9.53 5.93 -7.11
CA ASP A 140 -9.98 5.47 -8.42
C ASP A 140 -9.49 4.05 -8.69
N PHE A 141 -9.98 3.46 -9.78
CA PHE A 141 -9.38 2.25 -10.34
C PHE A 141 -7.95 2.50 -10.81
N SER A 142 -7.09 1.50 -10.68
CA SER A 142 -5.74 1.55 -11.21
C SER A 142 -5.77 1.45 -12.73
N LEU A 143 -5.07 2.35 -13.41
CA LEU A 143 -4.92 2.33 -14.87
C LEU A 143 -4.33 1.02 -15.40
N THR A 144 -3.51 0.36 -14.60
CA THR A 144 -2.90 -0.94 -14.95
C THR A 144 -3.87 -2.11 -14.82
N SER A 145 -5.01 -1.92 -14.17
CA SER A 145 -5.99 -2.98 -13.96
C SER A 145 -6.97 -3.09 -15.12
N PRO A 146 -7.60 -4.27 -15.34
CA PRO A 146 -8.59 -4.44 -16.41
C PRO A 146 -9.74 -3.41 -16.36
N PHE A 147 -10.13 -3.00 -15.15
CA PHE A 147 -11.18 -2.00 -14.95
C PHE A 147 -10.73 -0.56 -15.19
N GLY A 148 -9.42 -0.29 -15.21
CA GLY A 148 -8.86 1.03 -15.47
C GLY A 148 -8.27 1.21 -16.87
N GLY A 149 -8.57 0.29 -17.80
CA GLY A 149 -8.05 0.33 -19.17
C GLY A 149 -6.75 -0.47 -19.39
N GLY A 150 -6.34 -1.27 -18.39
CA GLY A 150 -5.23 -2.22 -18.51
C GLY A 150 -5.63 -3.48 -19.28
N ARG A 151 -4.62 -4.28 -19.65
CA ARG A 151 -4.82 -5.59 -20.29
C ARG A 151 -5.66 -6.50 -19.40
N ALA A 152 -6.59 -7.24 -20.01
CA ALA A 152 -7.40 -8.23 -19.32
C ALA A 152 -6.52 -9.33 -18.70
N GLY A 153 -6.93 -9.86 -17.54
CA GLY A 153 -6.19 -10.93 -16.88
C GLY A 153 -6.26 -12.24 -17.67
N GLU A 154 -5.26 -13.11 -17.50
CA GLU A 154 -5.12 -14.36 -18.27
C GLU A 154 -6.36 -15.26 -18.21
N SER A 155 -6.97 -15.42 -17.04
CA SER A 155 -8.19 -16.22 -16.88
C SER A 155 -9.39 -15.60 -17.60
N SER A 156 -9.48 -14.27 -17.59
CA SER A 156 -10.51 -13.54 -18.34
C SER A 156 -10.27 -13.63 -19.83
N GLU A 157 -9.02 -13.50 -20.30
CA GLU A 157 -8.66 -13.69 -21.71
C GLU A 157 -8.96 -15.12 -22.17
N LYS A 158 -8.66 -16.13 -21.35
CA LYS A 158 -8.97 -17.53 -21.65
C LYS A 158 -10.47 -17.77 -21.74
N ASN A 159 -11.25 -17.21 -20.81
CA ASN A 159 -12.71 -17.30 -20.85
C ASN A 159 -13.31 -16.56 -22.05
N GLN A 160 -12.80 -15.39 -22.40
CA GLN A 160 -13.24 -14.64 -23.59
C GLN A 160 -12.89 -15.39 -24.87
N LYS A 161 -11.69 -15.97 -24.98
CA LYS A 161 -11.29 -16.81 -26.12
C LYS A 161 -12.13 -18.07 -26.22
N ALA A 162 -12.42 -18.73 -25.10
CA ALA A 162 -13.30 -19.89 -25.06
C ALA A 162 -14.74 -19.52 -25.44
N ALA A 163 -15.24 -18.37 -24.99
CA ALA A 163 -16.55 -17.86 -25.37
C ALA A 163 -16.61 -17.48 -26.86
N ALA A 164 -15.57 -16.83 -27.39
CA ALA A 164 -15.46 -16.51 -28.81
C ALA A 164 -15.37 -17.77 -29.68
N LYS A 165 -14.62 -18.80 -29.26
CA LYS A 165 -14.57 -20.09 -29.95
C LYS A 165 -15.92 -20.82 -29.93
N LYS A 166 -16.66 -20.77 -28.81
CA LYS A 166 -18.02 -21.31 -28.72
C LYS A 166 -19.02 -20.53 -29.58
N ALA A 167 -18.85 -19.22 -29.72
CA ALA A 167 -19.70 -18.39 -30.57
C ALA A 167 -19.38 -18.54 -32.07
N GLY A 168 -18.16 -18.94 -32.43
CA GLY A 168 -17.74 -19.14 -33.82
C GLY A 168 -17.79 -20.59 -34.34
N GLY A 169 -17.93 -21.59 -33.47
CA GLY A 169 -18.00 -23.02 -33.85
C GLY A 169 -19.42 -23.52 -34.12
N GLY A 170 -20.24 -22.70 -34.80
CA GLY A 170 -21.66 -22.96 -35.05
C GLY A 170 -22.02 -23.37 -36.48
N ASP A 171 -21.06 -23.71 -37.34
CA ASP A 171 -21.30 -24.26 -38.69
C ASP A 171 -20.31 -25.41 -38.91
N GLU A 172 -20.75 -26.65 -38.66
CA GLU A 172 -20.16 -27.89 -39.20
C GLU A 172 -21.05 -29.09 -38.78
N GLU A 173 -22.32 -29.13 -39.19
CA GLU A 173 -23.08 -30.37 -39.49
C GLU A 173 -24.17 -30.05 -40.53
N GLU A 174 -24.43 -31.02 -41.42
CA GLU A 174 -25.19 -30.99 -42.70
C GLU A 174 -24.30 -30.50 -43.87
N ASP A 175 -23.66 -31.36 -44.66
CA ASP A 175 -24.28 -32.37 -45.54
C ASP A 175 -23.38 -33.61 -45.74
N GLU A 176 -23.94 -34.82 -45.67
CA GLU A 176 -23.53 -35.94 -46.52
C GLU A 176 -24.69 -36.95 -46.62
N ASP A 177 -25.35 -36.94 -47.80
CA ASP A 177 -26.33 -37.92 -48.30
C ASP A 177 -25.69 -39.29 -48.63
#